data_AF-A0A838UIR8-F1
#
_entry.id   AF-A0A838UIR8-F1
#
_cell.length_a   1.000
_cell.length_b   1.000
_cell.length_c   1.000
_cell.angle_alpha   90.00
_cell.angle_beta   90.00
_cell.angle_gamma   90.00
#
_symmetry.space_group_name_H-M   'P 1'
#
loop_
_entity.id
_entity.type
_entity.pdbx_description
1 polymer ?
#
loop_
_entity_poly.entity_id
_entity_poly.type
_entity_poly.pdbx_seq_one_letter_code
_entity_poly.pdbx_strand_id
1 'polypeptide(L)'
;MKFLDQCKIYIRSGDGGAGAVSFRREKFIEYGGPDGGDGGRGGDVWIEAVEGLNTLIDYRYHQHFKAKTGGHGMGRNRSGAAGADAVLKVPVGTEVLDEDRETLIADLGAAGARWRLAAGGNGGFGNTHFKGPVNQAPRRANPGLPGMEKLIWLRLKLIADVGLVGLPNAGKSTLLAAVSAATPKIADYPFTTLTPHLGVVDLSPNERFVIADVPGLIEGASEGAGLGTRFLGHLERTAVLIHLVDAAGDDPARAWRSVRRELESYGQGLVEKPEILALNKVDALNEDERAHKARALEDAAGAAPHLVSAVSGEGVPALLRA
;
A
#
# COMPACT_ATOMS: atom_id res chain seq x y z
N MET A 1 -10.82 -10.62 -11.66
CA MET A 1 -10.66 -9.39 -10.83
C MET A 1 -9.46 -8.59 -11.32
N LYS A 2 -9.53 -7.26 -11.42
CA LYS A 2 -8.41 -6.39 -11.85
C LYS A 2 -7.72 -5.80 -10.61
N PHE A 3 -6.39 -5.92 -10.51
CA PHE A 3 -5.62 -5.14 -9.54
C PHE A 3 -5.67 -3.70 -10.01
N LEU A 4 -5.98 -2.80 -9.09
CA LEU A 4 -5.93 -1.39 -9.34
C LEU A 4 -4.72 -0.88 -8.59
N ASP A 5 -3.58 -0.86 -9.26
CA ASP A 5 -2.30 -0.42 -8.68
C ASP A 5 -2.21 1.11 -8.72
N GLN A 6 -3.08 1.72 -9.52
CA GLN A 6 -3.21 3.16 -9.66
C GLN A 6 -4.68 3.57 -9.66
N CYS A 7 -5.05 4.50 -8.79
CA CYS A 7 -6.40 5.06 -8.76
C CYS A 7 -6.38 6.58 -8.66
N LYS A 8 -7.26 7.23 -9.44
CA LYS A 8 -7.53 8.67 -9.32
C LYS A 8 -8.54 8.89 -8.22
N ILE A 9 -8.23 9.80 -7.30
CA ILE A 9 -9.08 10.13 -6.16
C ILE A 9 -9.32 11.62 -6.12
N TYR A 10 -10.57 11.99 -5.90
CA TYR A 10 -10.96 13.36 -5.62
C TYR A 10 -11.06 13.56 -4.11
N ILE A 11 -10.32 14.53 -3.61
CA ILE A 11 -10.33 14.93 -2.22
C ILE A 11 -10.88 16.35 -2.07
N ARG A 12 -11.68 16.56 -1.02
CA ARG A 12 -12.14 17.88 -0.59
C ARG A 12 -12.08 17.99 0.93
N SER A 13 -11.38 18.99 1.42
CA SER A 13 -11.42 19.36 2.83
C SER A 13 -12.67 20.17 3.16
N GLY A 14 -13.01 20.23 4.45
CA GLY A 14 -14.18 20.95 4.91
C GLY A 14 -14.01 22.45 4.77
N ASP A 15 -15.08 23.15 4.41
CA ASP A 15 -15.13 24.61 4.49
C ASP A 15 -15.15 25.05 5.96
N GLY A 16 -14.63 26.22 6.27
CA GLY A 16 -14.82 26.85 7.56
C GLY A 16 -16.26 27.31 7.76
N GLY A 17 -16.77 27.21 8.98
CA GLY A 17 -18.05 27.80 9.34
C GLY A 17 -17.99 29.33 9.30
N ALA A 18 -19.08 29.98 8.89
CA ALA A 18 -19.21 31.43 9.01
C ALA A 18 -19.35 31.90 10.47
N GLY A 19 -18.78 33.06 10.79
CA GLY A 19 -19.05 33.74 12.06
C GLY A 19 -20.44 34.36 12.09
N ALA A 20 -21.02 34.50 13.28
CA ALA A 20 -22.34 35.09 13.45
C ALA A 20 -22.29 36.60 13.70
N VAL A 21 -23.30 37.31 13.20
CA VAL A 21 -23.65 38.65 13.69
C VAL A 21 -24.82 38.50 14.65
N SER A 22 -24.58 38.70 15.94
CA SER A 22 -25.63 38.64 16.96
C SER A 22 -25.42 39.69 18.04
N PHE A 23 -26.52 40.05 18.71
CA PHE A 23 -26.51 41.00 19.82
C PHE A 23 -27.34 40.44 20.96
N ARG A 24 -26.88 40.66 22.20
CA ARG A 24 -27.62 40.27 23.40
C ARG A 24 -28.97 40.98 23.44
N ARG A 25 -30.02 40.21 23.75
CA ARG A 25 -31.37 40.73 23.96
C ARG A 25 -31.85 40.29 25.32
N GLU A 26 -31.99 41.24 26.23
CA GLU A 26 -32.46 41.01 27.61
C GLU A 26 -33.58 41.99 27.92
N LYS A 27 -34.58 41.53 28.68
CA LYS A 27 -35.85 42.26 28.90
C LYS A 27 -35.66 43.68 29.46
N PHE A 28 -34.57 43.93 30.18
CA PHE A 28 -34.28 45.20 30.85
C PHE A 28 -33.03 45.91 30.31
N ILE A 29 -32.49 45.46 29.17
CA ILE A 29 -31.33 46.09 28.53
C ILE A 29 -31.72 46.49 27.11
N GLU A 30 -31.80 47.80 26.87
CA GLU A 30 -32.26 48.36 25.59
C GLU A 30 -31.29 48.05 24.43
N TYR A 31 -29.97 48.12 24.67
CA TYR A 31 -28.93 47.79 23.69
C TYR A 31 -27.88 46.85 24.29
N GLY A 32 -28.04 45.55 24.06
CA GLY A 32 -27.03 44.57 24.42
C GLY A 32 -25.81 44.62 23.50
N GLY A 33 -24.64 44.30 24.06
CA GLY A 33 -23.40 44.19 23.28
C GLY A 33 -23.43 43.03 22.27
N PRO A 34 -22.46 42.99 21.34
CA PRO A 34 -22.34 41.90 20.38
C PRO A 34 -22.11 40.56 21.09
N ASP A 35 -22.76 39.51 20.61
CA ASP A 35 -22.62 38.14 21.11
C ASP A 35 -22.63 37.09 19.98
N GLY A 36 -22.19 37.44 18.78
CA GLY A 36 -21.99 36.48 17.70
C GLY A 36 -20.70 35.69 17.90
N GLY A 37 -20.83 34.37 18.03
CA GLY A 37 -19.70 33.44 18.09
C GLY A 37 -18.99 33.26 16.74
N ASP A 38 -17.79 32.70 16.80
CA ASP A 38 -16.97 32.37 15.63
C ASP A 38 -17.43 31.08 14.96
N GLY A 39 -17.15 30.92 13.67
CA GLY A 39 -17.33 29.65 12.99
C GLY A 39 -16.29 28.62 13.37
N GLY A 40 -16.66 27.34 13.28
CA GLY A 40 -15.73 26.22 13.47
C GLY A 40 -14.82 26.01 12.26
N ARG A 41 -13.65 25.41 12.48
CA ARG A 41 -12.74 24.99 11.41
C ARG A 41 -13.37 23.84 10.60
N GLY A 42 -13.13 23.80 9.29
CA GLY A 42 -13.44 22.63 8.47
C GLY A 42 -12.51 21.46 8.75
N GLY A 43 -12.99 20.23 8.51
CA GLY A 43 -12.19 19.03 8.68
C GLY A 43 -11.09 18.90 7.63
N ASP A 44 -9.98 18.29 8.02
CA ASP A 44 -8.85 17.96 7.14
C ASP A 44 -9.11 16.67 6.35
N VAL A 45 -8.41 16.51 5.22
CA VAL A 45 -8.28 15.22 4.55
C VAL A 45 -6.89 14.66 4.81
N TRP A 46 -6.86 13.45 5.37
CA TRP A 46 -5.65 12.72 5.68
C TRP A 46 -5.57 11.44 4.86
N ILE A 47 -4.35 10.96 4.68
CA ILE A 47 -4.06 9.61 4.21
C ILE A 47 -3.19 8.92 5.25
N GLU A 48 -3.44 7.64 5.48
CA GLU A 48 -2.77 6.82 6.49
C GLU A 48 -2.48 5.43 5.93
N ALA A 49 -1.22 4.99 6.05
CA ALA A 49 -0.83 3.63 5.73
C ALA A 49 -1.22 2.68 6.86
N VAL A 50 -1.94 1.62 6.53
CA VAL A 50 -2.39 0.61 7.49
C VAL A 50 -1.91 -0.78 7.07
N GLU A 51 -1.63 -1.62 8.06
CA GLU A 51 -1.33 -3.03 7.84
C GLU A 51 -2.62 -3.79 7.46
N GLY A 52 -2.46 -4.86 6.67
CA GLY A 52 -3.57 -5.72 6.24
C GLY A 52 -4.34 -5.25 5.00
N LEU A 53 -4.02 -4.08 4.43
CA LEU A 53 -4.48 -3.70 3.09
C LEU A 53 -3.38 -3.97 2.06
N ASN A 54 -3.69 -4.75 1.03
CA ASN A 54 -2.71 -5.16 0.01
C ASN A 54 -3.00 -4.59 -1.39
N THR A 55 -4.15 -3.94 -1.59
CA THR A 55 -4.55 -3.39 -2.90
C THR A 55 -5.30 -2.07 -2.76
N LEU A 56 -5.36 -1.26 -3.81
CA LEU A 56 -6.19 -0.05 -3.86
C LEU A 56 -7.57 -0.31 -4.48
N ILE A 57 -8.04 -1.56 -4.53
CA ILE A 57 -9.28 -1.92 -5.24
C ILE A 57 -10.53 -1.24 -4.64
N ASP A 58 -10.55 -1.01 -3.33
CA ASP A 58 -11.67 -0.39 -2.62
C ASP A 58 -11.96 1.02 -3.13
N TYR A 59 -10.90 1.72 -3.56
CA TYR A 59 -10.97 3.06 -4.12
C TYR A 59 -11.54 3.11 -5.54
N ARG A 60 -11.74 1.96 -6.19
CA ARG A 60 -12.47 1.89 -7.47
C ARG A 60 -13.93 2.30 -7.31
N TYR A 61 -14.54 1.90 -6.19
CA TYR A 61 -15.96 2.13 -5.92
C TYR A 61 -16.19 3.42 -5.12
N HIS A 62 -15.20 3.85 -4.35
CA HIS A 62 -15.22 5.07 -3.57
C HIS A 62 -14.09 6.02 -3.99
N GLN A 63 -14.35 6.88 -4.99
CA GLN A 63 -13.35 7.81 -5.54
C GLN A 63 -13.40 9.21 -4.92
N HIS A 64 -14.41 9.52 -4.10
CA HIS A 64 -14.63 10.86 -3.54
C HIS A 64 -14.52 10.85 -2.02
N PHE A 65 -13.55 11.58 -1.49
CA PHE A 65 -13.34 11.75 -0.05
C PHE A 65 -13.53 13.20 0.34
N LYS A 66 -14.54 13.45 1.19
CA LYS A 66 -14.93 14.79 1.60
C LYS A 66 -14.95 14.87 3.12
N ALA A 67 -14.13 15.74 3.68
CA ALA A 67 -14.22 16.09 5.10
C ALA A 67 -15.44 16.99 5.36
N LYS A 68 -15.86 17.10 6.62
CA LYS A 68 -17.05 17.87 6.98
C LYS A 68 -16.74 19.36 7.12
N THR A 69 -17.68 20.19 6.68
CA THR A 69 -17.68 21.64 6.91
C THR A 69 -17.82 21.95 8.41
N GLY A 70 -17.13 23.00 8.87
CA GLY A 70 -17.24 23.50 10.23
C GLY A 70 -18.62 24.13 10.50
N GLY A 71 -19.10 24.02 11.73
CA GLY A 71 -20.38 24.62 12.13
C GLY A 71 -20.32 26.15 12.12
N HIS A 72 -21.44 26.81 11.83
CA HIS A 72 -21.54 28.25 11.95
C HIS A 72 -21.50 28.71 13.40
N GLY A 73 -20.96 29.90 13.63
CA GLY A 73 -21.13 30.61 14.89
C GLY A 73 -22.60 30.92 15.14
N MET A 74 -22.96 31.11 16.39
CA MET A 74 -24.33 31.43 16.82
C MET A 74 -24.32 32.57 17.83
N GLY A 75 -25.50 33.14 18.10
CA GLY A 75 -25.66 34.10 19.19
C GLY A 75 -25.30 33.51 20.56
N ARG A 76 -25.23 34.38 21.57
CA ARG A 76 -24.78 34.05 22.93
C ARG A 76 -23.32 33.57 23.00
N ASN A 77 -22.46 34.11 22.14
CA ASN A 77 -21.03 33.80 22.01
C ASN A 77 -20.75 32.30 21.81
N ARG A 78 -21.64 31.60 21.10
CA ARG A 78 -21.49 30.17 20.85
C ARG A 78 -20.73 29.96 19.55
N SER A 79 -19.49 29.50 19.65
CA SER A 79 -18.70 29.13 18.49
C SER A 79 -19.19 27.83 17.85
N GLY A 80 -19.04 27.74 16.54
CA GLY A 80 -19.38 26.53 15.79
C GLY A 80 -18.40 25.38 16.05
N ALA A 81 -18.90 24.15 15.98
CA ALA A 81 -18.08 22.95 16.15
C ALA A 81 -17.12 22.76 14.95
N ALA A 82 -15.96 22.15 15.19
CA ALA A 82 -15.06 21.75 14.11
C ALA A 82 -15.69 20.64 13.26
N GLY A 83 -15.44 20.70 11.95
CA GLY A 83 -15.82 19.64 11.02
C GLY A 83 -14.97 18.39 11.25
N ALA A 84 -15.59 17.22 11.14
CA ALA A 84 -14.89 15.94 11.20
C ALA A 84 -13.96 15.74 9.99
N ASP A 85 -12.77 15.23 10.25
CA ASP A 85 -11.77 14.87 9.24
C ASP A 85 -12.23 13.68 8.39
N ALA A 86 -11.69 13.56 7.18
CA ALA A 86 -11.77 12.37 6.36
C ALA A 86 -10.39 11.70 6.29
N VAL A 87 -10.34 10.38 6.48
CA VAL A 87 -9.09 9.60 6.44
C VAL A 87 -9.17 8.54 5.37
N LEU A 88 -8.23 8.57 4.42
CA LEU A 88 -8.02 7.54 3.41
C LEU A 88 -7.03 6.52 3.96
N LYS A 89 -7.47 5.26 4.14
CA LYS A 89 -6.61 4.17 4.59
C LYS A 89 -6.03 3.43 3.39
N VAL A 90 -4.72 3.35 3.28
CA VAL A 90 -4.04 2.76 2.12
C VAL A 90 -3.05 1.68 2.55
N PRO A 91 -2.70 0.74 1.66
CA PRO A 91 -1.57 -0.17 1.87
C PRO A 91 -0.26 0.58 2.14
N VAL A 92 0.62 -0.04 2.94
CA VAL A 92 2.01 0.40 3.08
C VAL A 92 2.70 0.36 1.71
N GLY A 93 3.52 1.36 1.40
CA GLY A 93 4.17 1.53 0.08
C GLY A 93 3.31 2.28 -0.94
N THR A 94 2.22 2.91 -0.51
CA THR A 94 1.43 3.79 -1.38
C THR A 94 2.11 5.14 -1.56
N GLU A 95 2.36 5.51 -2.80
CA GLU A 95 2.73 6.87 -3.20
C GLU A 95 1.48 7.68 -3.54
N VAL A 96 1.50 8.95 -3.13
CA VAL A 96 0.53 9.95 -3.52
C VAL A 96 1.19 10.90 -4.50
N LEU A 97 0.63 10.96 -5.70
CA LEU A 97 1.09 11.81 -6.80
C LEU A 97 0.06 12.91 -7.07
N ASP A 98 0.53 14.02 -7.60
CA ASP A 98 -0.33 15.09 -8.11
C ASP A 98 -1.08 14.66 -9.39
N GLU A 99 -1.96 15.52 -9.91
CA GLU A 99 -2.75 15.24 -11.11
C GLU A 99 -1.88 14.94 -12.34
N ASP A 100 -0.66 15.47 -12.37
CA ASP A 100 0.35 15.25 -13.42
C ASP A 100 0.95 13.82 -13.40
N ARG A 101 0.77 13.04 -12.33
CA ARG A 101 1.35 11.70 -12.08
C ARG A 101 2.87 11.64 -11.97
N GLU A 102 3.55 12.78 -11.92
CA GLU A 102 5.01 12.86 -11.81
C GLU A 102 5.43 13.46 -10.48
N THR A 103 4.68 14.47 -10.01
CA THR A 103 4.97 15.17 -8.77
C THR A 103 4.56 14.33 -7.56
N LEU A 104 5.55 13.81 -6.84
CA LEU A 104 5.33 13.08 -5.59
C LEU A 104 4.93 14.04 -4.46
N ILE A 105 3.71 13.87 -3.94
CA ILE A 105 3.19 14.62 -2.79
C ILE A 105 3.62 13.95 -1.48
N ALA A 106 3.51 12.63 -1.40
CA ALA A 106 3.84 11.84 -0.21
C ALA A 106 4.17 10.39 -0.56
N ASP A 107 5.04 9.77 0.22
CA ASP A 107 5.33 8.33 0.17
C ASP A 107 5.06 7.72 1.55
N LEU A 108 4.20 6.70 1.61
CA LEU A 108 3.74 6.07 2.84
C LEU A 108 4.40 4.69 3.02
N GLY A 109 5.72 4.69 3.21
CA GLY A 109 6.55 3.48 3.24
C GLY A 109 6.52 2.67 4.54
N ALA A 110 5.84 3.14 5.60
CA ALA A 110 5.76 2.45 6.89
C ALA A 110 4.33 2.41 7.43
N ALA A 111 4.01 1.38 8.20
CA ALA A 111 2.72 1.27 8.90
C ALA A 111 2.51 2.44 9.86
N GLY A 112 1.31 3.00 9.87
CA GLY A 112 0.94 4.18 10.66
C GLY A 112 1.48 5.50 10.10
N ALA A 113 2.23 5.50 8.99
CA ALA A 113 2.62 6.73 8.32
C ALA A 113 1.37 7.50 7.90
N ARG A 114 1.30 8.78 8.27
CA ARG A 114 0.13 9.63 8.03
C ARG A 114 0.54 10.96 7.43
N TRP A 115 -0.21 11.42 6.43
CA TRP A 115 0.06 12.68 5.72
C TRP A 115 -1.22 13.49 5.52
N ARG A 116 -1.15 14.82 5.67
CA ARG A 116 -2.28 15.72 5.44
C ARG A 116 -2.34 16.11 3.97
N LEU A 117 -3.34 15.61 3.25
CA LEU A 117 -3.51 15.86 1.83
C LEU A 117 -4.17 17.21 1.54
N ALA A 118 -5.15 17.61 2.35
CA ALA A 118 -5.83 18.88 2.20
C ALA A 118 -6.18 19.46 3.57
N ALA A 119 -5.83 20.72 3.80
CA ALA A 119 -6.17 21.43 5.02
C ALA A 119 -7.58 22.03 4.93
N GLY A 120 -8.39 21.81 5.96
CA GLY A 120 -9.72 22.41 6.12
C GLY A 120 -9.65 23.92 6.33
N GLY A 121 -10.69 24.59 5.82
CA GLY A 121 -10.83 26.04 5.87
C GLY A 121 -10.95 26.55 7.30
N ASN A 122 -10.38 27.71 7.57
CA ASN A 122 -10.51 28.37 8.87
C ASN A 122 -11.92 28.90 9.08
N GLY A 123 -12.41 28.84 10.32
CA GLY A 123 -13.67 29.45 10.71
C GLY A 123 -13.64 30.98 10.59
N GLY A 124 -14.79 31.56 10.27
CA GLY A 124 -14.97 32.99 10.16
C GLY A 124 -15.21 33.62 11.54
N PHE A 125 -14.65 34.80 11.76
CA PHE A 125 -14.85 35.54 13.00
C PHE A 125 -16.26 36.11 13.12
N GLY A 126 -16.89 35.95 14.28
CA GLY A 126 -18.15 36.57 14.65
C GLY A 126 -18.01 38.06 14.95
N ASN A 127 -19.13 38.76 15.10
CA ASN A 127 -19.09 40.20 15.34
C ASN A 127 -18.45 40.60 16.68
N THR A 128 -18.46 39.71 17.67
CA THR A 128 -17.78 39.91 18.96
C THR A 128 -16.28 40.14 18.78
N HIS A 129 -15.64 39.45 17.82
CA HIS A 129 -14.21 39.56 17.55
C HIS A 129 -13.79 40.95 17.03
N PHE A 130 -14.71 41.72 16.45
CA PHE A 130 -14.44 43.06 15.91
C PHE A 130 -14.73 44.19 16.91
N LYS A 131 -15.13 43.84 18.14
CA LYS A 131 -15.42 44.83 19.18
C LYS A 131 -14.12 45.52 19.58
N GLY A 132 -14.14 46.85 19.58
CA GLY A 132 -13.00 47.66 20.03
C GLY A 132 -13.47 48.95 20.72
N PRO A 133 -12.53 49.77 21.24
CA PRO A 133 -12.87 50.98 21.99
C PRO A 133 -13.80 51.94 21.22
N VAL A 134 -13.60 52.04 19.90
CA VAL A 134 -14.38 52.91 19.00
C VAL A 134 -15.60 52.19 18.41
N ASN A 135 -15.49 50.90 18.13
CA ASN A 135 -16.57 50.10 17.52
C ASN A 135 -17.18 49.13 18.55
N GLN A 136 -18.10 49.65 19.36
CA GLN A 136 -18.72 48.91 20.46
C GLN A 136 -19.80 47.91 20.00
N ALA A 137 -20.40 48.12 18.83
CA ALA A 137 -21.46 47.28 18.27
C ALA A 137 -21.20 46.92 16.80
N PRO A 138 -20.16 46.12 16.50
CA PRO A 138 -19.85 45.72 15.13
C PRO A 138 -21.01 44.94 14.51
N ARG A 139 -21.37 45.29 13.27
CA ARG A 139 -22.43 44.64 12.48
C ARG A 139 -21.89 43.79 11.33
N ARG A 140 -20.64 43.34 11.47
CA ARG A 140 -19.96 42.49 10.48
C ARG A 140 -19.46 41.20 11.13
N ALA A 141 -19.44 40.14 10.35
CA ALA A 141 -18.77 38.88 10.64
C ALA A 141 -18.05 38.44 9.36
N ASN A 142 -17.02 37.61 9.51
CA ASN A 142 -16.33 37.03 8.36
C ASN A 142 -17.00 35.70 7.97
N PRO A 143 -17.09 35.39 6.67
CA PRO A 143 -17.37 34.02 6.24
C PRO A 143 -16.20 33.11 6.66
N GLY A 144 -16.47 31.80 6.73
CA GLY A 144 -15.39 30.83 6.83
C GLY A 144 -14.64 30.73 5.51
N LEU A 145 -13.38 30.31 5.57
CA LEU A 145 -12.58 30.10 4.38
C LEU A 145 -13.02 28.83 3.64
N PRO A 146 -12.99 28.82 2.31
CA PRO A 146 -13.28 27.61 1.56
C PRO A 146 -12.23 26.53 1.85
N GLY A 147 -12.67 25.27 1.85
CA GLY A 147 -11.79 24.12 1.86
C GLY A 147 -11.07 23.97 0.52
N MET A 148 -9.96 23.25 0.55
CA MET A 148 -9.20 22.87 -0.63
C MET A 148 -9.81 21.65 -1.30
N GLU A 149 -9.84 21.66 -2.63
CA GLU A 149 -10.19 20.53 -3.48
C GLU A 149 -9.00 20.16 -4.36
N LYS A 150 -8.72 18.86 -4.53
CA LYS A 150 -7.62 18.38 -5.37
C LYS A 150 -7.94 17.01 -5.96
N LEU A 151 -7.42 16.75 -7.15
CA LEU A 151 -7.35 15.42 -7.73
C LEU A 151 -5.95 14.89 -7.49
N ILE A 152 -5.87 13.69 -6.91
CA ILE A 152 -4.60 13.00 -6.64
C ILE A 152 -4.62 11.63 -7.31
N TRP A 153 -3.43 11.10 -7.54
CA TRP A 153 -3.24 9.73 -7.96
C TRP A 153 -2.59 8.94 -6.83
N LEU A 154 -3.20 7.85 -6.42
CA LEU A 154 -2.53 6.87 -5.57
C LEU A 154 -1.87 5.85 -6.48
N ARG A 155 -0.60 5.58 -6.23
CA ARG A 155 0.17 4.53 -6.89
C ARG A 155 0.73 3.63 -5.81
N LEU A 156 0.25 2.40 -5.74
CA LEU A 156 0.87 1.41 -4.88
C LEU A 156 2.16 0.95 -5.54
N LYS A 157 3.30 1.14 -4.86
CA LYS A 157 4.55 0.47 -5.23
C LYS A 157 4.39 -1.02 -4.88
N LEU A 158 3.57 -1.74 -5.64
CA LEU A 158 3.43 -3.18 -5.46
C LEU A 158 4.78 -3.83 -5.69
N ILE A 159 5.20 -4.53 -4.66
CA ILE A 159 6.23 -5.55 -4.71
C ILE A 159 5.56 -6.75 -4.08
N ALA A 160 5.59 -7.88 -4.77
CA ALA A 160 5.00 -9.11 -4.29
C ALA A 160 5.44 -9.40 -2.85
N ASP A 161 4.54 -9.96 -2.05
CA ASP A 161 4.85 -10.37 -0.68
C ASP A 161 5.89 -11.52 -0.69
N VAL A 162 5.86 -12.35 -1.74
CA VAL A 162 6.73 -13.51 -1.90
C VAL A 162 7.42 -13.49 -3.26
N GLY A 163 8.72 -13.74 -3.29
CA GLY A 163 9.50 -13.93 -4.53
C GLY A 163 9.80 -15.40 -4.78
N LEU A 164 9.55 -15.89 -6.01
CA LEU A 164 10.00 -17.21 -6.45
C LEU A 164 11.42 -17.12 -7.01
N VAL A 165 12.32 -17.94 -6.46
CA VAL A 165 13.71 -18.08 -6.93
C VAL A 165 14.01 -19.54 -7.25
N GLY A 166 14.97 -19.79 -8.14
CA GLY A 166 15.33 -21.13 -8.60
C GLY A 166 15.82 -21.13 -10.05
N LEU A 167 16.42 -22.25 -10.47
CA LEU A 167 16.98 -22.41 -11.82
C LEU A 167 15.91 -22.33 -12.94
N PRO A 168 16.31 -22.19 -14.23
CA PRO A 168 15.38 -22.35 -15.34
C PRO A 168 14.82 -23.77 -15.26
N ASN A 169 13.52 -23.93 -15.49
CA ASN A 169 12.80 -25.21 -15.38
C ASN A 169 12.58 -25.75 -13.96
N ALA A 170 12.92 -25.02 -12.88
CA ALA A 170 12.53 -25.40 -11.52
C ALA A 170 11.00 -25.44 -11.30
N GLY A 171 10.22 -24.95 -12.27
CA GLY A 171 8.76 -24.95 -12.25
C GLY A 171 8.16 -23.70 -11.59
N LYS A 172 8.91 -22.57 -11.54
CA LYS A 172 8.44 -21.30 -10.97
C LYS A 172 7.13 -20.83 -11.61
N SER A 173 7.10 -20.71 -12.94
CA SER A 173 5.91 -20.25 -13.64
C SER A 173 4.75 -21.25 -13.57
N THR A 174 5.06 -22.56 -13.50
CA THR A 174 4.05 -23.62 -13.26
C THR A 174 3.44 -23.50 -11.87
N LEU A 175 4.25 -23.32 -10.83
CA LEU A 175 3.78 -23.10 -9.46
C LEU A 175 2.94 -21.82 -9.40
N LEU A 176 3.43 -20.72 -9.97
CA LEU A 176 2.70 -19.45 -10.03
C LEU A 176 1.33 -19.61 -10.69
N ALA A 177 1.25 -20.34 -11.79
CA ALA A 177 -0.01 -20.63 -12.47
C ALA A 177 -0.95 -21.50 -11.64
N ALA A 178 -0.41 -22.49 -10.91
CA ALA A 178 -1.20 -23.39 -10.08
C ALA A 178 -1.78 -22.72 -8.84
N VAL A 179 -1.04 -21.80 -8.22
CA VAL A 179 -1.45 -21.13 -6.96
C VAL A 179 -2.25 -19.86 -7.16
N SER A 180 -2.25 -19.32 -8.38
CA SER A 180 -2.92 -18.06 -8.65
C SER A 180 -4.42 -18.28 -8.87
N ALA A 181 -5.26 -17.71 -7.99
CA ALA A 181 -6.72 -17.75 -8.08
C ALA A 181 -7.27 -17.05 -9.36
N ALA A 182 -6.42 -16.34 -10.09
CA ALA A 182 -6.67 -15.80 -11.42
C ALA A 182 -5.52 -16.21 -12.36
N THR A 183 -5.72 -16.21 -13.68
CA THR A 183 -4.61 -16.39 -14.64
C THR A 183 -3.45 -15.43 -14.30
N PRO A 184 -2.20 -15.91 -14.25
CA PRO A 184 -1.03 -15.08 -13.96
C PRO A 184 -1.05 -13.82 -14.82
N LYS A 185 -0.88 -12.66 -14.19
CA LYS A 185 -0.91 -11.39 -14.89
C LYS A 185 0.49 -10.96 -15.23
N ILE A 186 0.68 -10.69 -16.51
CA ILE A 186 1.82 -9.96 -17.05
C ILE A 186 1.61 -8.50 -16.64
N ALA A 187 2.51 -7.96 -15.82
CA ALA A 187 2.38 -6.62 -15.27
C ALA A 187 3.48 -5.70 -15.83
N ASP A 188 3.14 -4.92 -16.87
CA ASP A 188 4.04 -4.00 -17.55
C ASP A 188 4.29 -2.76 -16.67
N TYR A 189 5.26 -2.85 -15.76
CA TYR A 189 5.64 -1.75 -14.89
C TYR A 189 6.57 -0.77 -15.63
N PRO A 190 6.42 0.56 -15.45
CA PRO A 190 7.20 1.57 -16.18
C PRO A 190 8.72 1.53 -15.91
N PHE A 191 9.15 0.73 -14.93
CA PHE A 191 10.53 0.61 -14.46
C PHE A 191 11.11 -0.79 -14.69
N THR A 192 10.36 -1.73 -15.27
CA THR A 192 10.83 -3.08 -15.58
C THR A 192 11.13 -3.21 -17.06
N THR A 193 12.32 -3.71 -17.40
CA THR A 193 12.69 -4.09 -18.77
C THR A 193 12.26 -5.51 -19.14
N LEU A 194 11.99 -6.35 -18.13
CA LEU A 194 11.38 -7.68 -18.27
C LEU A 194 10.12 -7.71 -17.42
N THR A 195 8.99 -8.07 -18.02
CA THR A 195 7.70 -8.05 -17.35
C THR A 195 7.61 -9.21 -16.34
N PRO A 196 7.52 -8.95 -15.01
CA PRO A 196 7.37 -10.02 -14.03
C PRO A 196 5.99 -10.67 -14.17
N HIS A 197 5.93 -11.98 -13.87
CA HIS A 197 4.66 -12.68 -13.76
C HIS A 197 4.19 -12.62 -12.30
N LEU A 198 2.97 -12.11 -12.09
CA LEU A 198 2.36 -12.03 -10.77
C LEU A 198 1.21 -13.02 -10.63
N GLY A 199 1.15 -13.66 -9.47
CA GLY A 199 0.11 -14.60 -9.07
C GLY A 199 -0.49 -14.20 -7.73
N VAL A 200 -1.78 -14.44 -7.56
CA VAL A 200 -2.52 -14.09 -6.33
C VAL A 200 -2.89 -15.34 -5.60
N VAL A 201 -2.35 -15.50 -4.41
CA VAL A 201 -2.69 -16.62 -3.55
C VAL A 201 -3.85 -16.21 -2.65
N ASP A 202 -4.93 -16.99 -2.68
CA ASP A 202 -6.11 -16.82 -1.85
C ASP A 202 -6.36 -18.12 -1.09
N LEU A 203 -5.87 -18.21 0.16
CA LEU A 203 -6.02 -19.39 1.01
C LEU A 203 -7.28 -19.29 1.89
N SER A 204 -7.61 -18.09 2.35
CA SER A 204 -8.80 -17.78 3.14
C SER A 204 -9.11 -16.27 3.10
N PRO A 205 -10.27 -15.79 3.61
CA PRO A 205 -10.65 -14.37 3.54
C PRO A 205 -9.63 -13.38 4.10
N ASN A 206 -8.78 -13.83 5.02
CA ASN A 206 -7.76 -13.01 5.67
C ASN A 206 -6.31 -13.41 5.27
N GLU A 207 -6.14 -14.46 4.46
CA GLU A 207 -4.83 -15.00 4.05
C GLU A 207 -4.67 -14.85 2.54
N ARG A 208 -4.38 -13.62 2.12
CA ARG A 208 -4.17 -13.26 0.71
C ARG A 208 -2.87 -12.53 0.52
N PHE A 209 -2.07 -13.01 -0.41
CA PHE A 209 -0.77 -12.42 -0.72
C PHE A 209 -0.42 -12.58 -2.20
N VAL A 210 0.53 -11.78 -2.65
CA VAL A 210 1.01 -11.74 -4.03
C VAL A 210 2.34 -12.47 -4.12
N ILE A 211 2.43 -13.38 -5.08
CA ILE A 211 3.68 -14.04 -5.45
C ILE A 211 4.17 -13.44 -6.77
N ALA A 212 5.46 -13.13 -6.86
CA ALA A 212 6.13 -12.80 -8.11
C ALA A 212 7.05 -13.93 -8.55
N ASP A 213 6.93 -14.34 -9.80
CA ASP A 213 8.03 -15.02 -10.49
C ASP A 213 9.03 -13.97 -10.97
N VAL A 214 10.30 -14.30 -10.79
CA VAL A 214 11.44 -13.42 -11.05
C VAL A 214 12.13 -13.95 -12.31
N PRO A 215 11.68 -13.56 -13.52
CA PRO A 215 12.41 -13.85 -14.75
C PRO A 215 13.77 -13.13 -14.71
N GLY A 216 14.87 -13.84 -15.00
CA GLY A 216 16.17 -13.20 -15.26
C GLY A 216 17.20 -13.21 -14.13
N LEU A 217 16.99 -13.90 -13.01
CA LEU A 217 18.07 -14.26 -12.07
C LEU A 217 19.04 -15.31 -12.65
N ILE A 218 19.08 -15.52 -13.97
CA ILE A 218 19.77 -16.68 -14.58
C ILE A 218 20.14 -16.47 -16.05
N GLU A 219 19.65 -15.40 -16.69
CA GLU A 219 20.05 -15.01 -18.04
C GLU A 219 20.86 -13.70 -17.94
N GLY A 220 22.19 -13.80 -17.93
CA GLY A 220 23.06 -12.65 -18.19
C GLY A 220 23.11 -11.57 -17.10
N ALA A 221 22.67 -11.81 -15.86
CA ALA A 221 22.76 -10.84 -14.77
C ALA A 221 24.21 -10.39 -14.47
N SER A 222 25.19 -11.23 -14.80
CA SER A 222 26.63 -10.93 -14.71
C SER A 222 27.22 -10.18 -15.91
N GLU A 223 26.52 -10.08 -17.06
CA GLU A 223 27.00 -9.40 -18.27
C GLU A 223 26.26 -8.06 -18.51
N GLY A 224 26.51 -7.09 -17.63
CA GLY A 224 26.86 -5.73 -18.07
C GLY A 224 25.80 -4.77 -18.64
N ALA A 225 24.53 -4.77 -18.21
CA ALA A 225 23.56 -3.78 -18.72
C ALA A 225 22.78 -2.94 -17.68
N GLY A 226 23.00 -3.08 -16.37
CA GLY A 226 22.27 -2.29 -15.37
C GLY A 226 20.76 -2.59 -15.27
N LEU A 227 20.26 -3.58 -16.01
CA LEU A 227 18.88 -4.10 -15.96
C LEU A 227 18.61 -4.91 -14.68
N GLY A 228 19.56 -5.73 -14.23
CA GLY A 228 19.41 -6.59 -13.04
C GLY A 228 19.25 -5.79 -11.74
N THR A 229 19.93 -4.65 -11.61
CA THR A 229 19.94 -3.84 -10.38
C THR A 229 18.57 -3.21 -10.07
N ARG A 230 17.81 -2.77 -11.08
CA ARG A 230 16.47 -2.19 -10.86
C ARG A 230 15.39 -3.24 -10.64
N PHE A 231 15.51 -4.39 -11.29
CA PHE A 231 14.55 -5.48 -11.18
C PHE A 231 14.62 -6.17 -9.81
N LEU A 232 15.84 -6.45 -9.34
CA LEU A 232 16.07 -7.10 -8.06
C LEU A 232 15.82 -6.17 -6.85
N GLY A 233 15.81 -4.85 -7.05
CA GLY A 233 15.24 -3.90 -6.09
C GLY A 233 13.74 -4.12 -5.80
N HIS A 234 13.02 -4.86 -6.65
CA HIS A 234 11.67 -5.33 -6.34
C HIS A 234 11.75 -6.59 -5.47
N LEU A 235 12.67 -7.49 -5.73
CA LEU A 235 12.91 -8.63 -4.85
C LEU A 235 13.32 -8.19 -3.43
N GLU A 236 13.98 -7.03 -3.28
CA GLU A 236 14.33 -6.45 -1.97
C GLU A 236 13.13 -6.12 -1.09
N ARG A 237 11.93 -5.91 -1.63
CA ARG A 237 10.75 -5.65 -0.78
C ARG A 237 9.77 -6.81 -0.65
N THR A 238 10.12 -8.00 -1.16
CA THR A 238 9.41 -9.23 -0.77
C THR A 238 9.65 -9.51 0.71
N ALA A 239 8.68 -10.01 1.44
CA ALA A 239 8.88 -10.42 2.82
C ALA A 239 9.67 -11.74 2.89
N VAL A 240 9.40 -12.66 1.95
CA VAL A 240 9.90 -14.04 1.96
C VAL A 240 10.31 -14.48 0.55
N LEU A 241 11.27 -15.39 0.46
CA LEU A 241 11.64 -16.07 -0.78
C LEU A 241 11.21 -17.53 -0.74
N ILE A 242 10.54 -18.01 -1.78
CA ILE A 242 10.36 -19.45 -2.01
C ILE A 242 11.42 -19.89 -3.02
N HIS A 243 12.33 -20.75 -2.57
CA HIS A 243 13.36 -21.31 -3.42
C HIS A 243 12.92 -22.67 -3.96
N LEU A 244 12.57 -22.69 -5.25
CA LEU A 244 12.21 -23.90 -5.97
C LEU A 244 13.46 -24.60 -6.50
N VAL A 245 13.60 -25.87 -6.14
CA VAL A 245 14.62 -26.79 -6.64
C VAL A 245 13.94 -27.90 -7.43
N ASP A 246 14.44 -28.20 -8.63
CA ASP A 246 13.91 -29.28 -9.46
C ASP A 246 14.32 -30.65 -8.92
N ALA A 247 13.35 -31.44 -8.46
CA ALA A 247 13.59 -32.79 -7.99
C ALA A 247 13.92 -33.77 -9.13
N ALA A 248 13.48 -33.50 -10.37
CA ALA A 248 13.80 -34.35 -11.51
C ALA A 248 15.25 -34.13 -12.01
N GLY A 249 15.90 -33.05 -11.61
CA GLY A 249 17.30 -32.76 -11.95
C GLY A 249 18.31 -33.65 -11.21
N ASP A 250 19.55 -33.67 -11.71
CA ASP A 250 20.58 -34.59 -11.22
C ASP A 250 21.04 -34.29 -9.78
N ASP A 251 21.25 -33.01 -9.43
CA ASP A 251 21.81 -32.61 -8.13
C ASP A 251 21.06 -31.40 -7.53
N PRO A 252 20.07 -31.65 -6.65
CA PRO A 252 19.32 -30.61 -5.94
C PRO A 252 20.20 -29.68 -5.10
N ALA A 253 21.24 -30.22 -4.46
CA ALA A 253 22.13 -29.44 -3.61
C ALA A 253 22.97 -28.46 -4.42
N ARG A 254 23.47 -28.88 -5.59
CA ARG A 254 24.19 -27.99 -6.51
C ARG A 254 23.27 -26.93 -7.11
N ALA A 255 22.02 -27.27 -7.44
CA ALA A 255 21.05 -26.30 -7.93
C ALA A 255 20.81 -25.19 -6.90
N TRP A 256 20.55 -25.57 -5.65
CA TRP A 256 20.37 -24.62 -4.55
C TRP A 256 21.60 -23.73 -4.32
N ARG A 257 22.81 -24.33 -4.21
CA ARG A 257 24.06 -23.56 -4.04
C ARG A 257 24.33 -22.59 -5.18
N SER A 258 23.91 -22.92 -6.40
CA SER A 258 24.12 -22.05 -7.56
C SER A 258 23.26 -20.79 -7.46
N VAL A 259 21.98 -20.95 -7.16
CA VAL A 259 21.06 -19.81 -6.95
C VAL A 259 21.48 -18.99 -5.72
N ARG A 260 21.90 -19.65 -4.62
CA ARG A 260 22.38 -18.93 -3.42
C ARG A 260 23.61 -18.05 -3.69
N ARG A 261 24.62 -18.56 -4.42
CA ARG A 261 25.78 -17.77 -4.82
C ARG A 261 25.42 -16.57 -5.68
N GLU A 262 24.36 -16.68 -6.47
CA GLU A 262 23.87 -15.59 -7.30
C GLU A 262 23.11 -14.53 -6.50
N LEU A 263 22.30 -14.95 -5.52
CA LEU A 263 21.70 -14.04 -4.54
C LEU A 263 22.78 -13.31 -3.72
N GLU A 264 23.86 -14.01 -3.35
CA GLU A 264 25.03 -13.43 -2.66
C GLU A 264 25.80 -12.45 -3.53
N SER A 265 26.05 -12.78 -4.81
CA SER A 265 26.79 -11.91 -5.73
C SER A 265 26.04 -10.62 -6.04
N TYR A 266 24.71 -10.65 -5.98
CA TYR A 266 23.87 -9.47 -6.15
C TYR A 266 23.91 -8.52 -4.94
N GLY A 267 23.90 -9.06 -3.72
CA GLY A 267 23.91 -8.28 -2.48
C GLY A 267 22.53 -7.75 -2.05
N GLN A 268 22.49 -6.63 -1.34
CA GLN A 268 21.26 -5.95 -0.88
C GLN A 268 20.40 -6.76 0.12
N GLY A 269 21.02 -7.63 0.92
CA GLY A 269 20.33 -8.36 2.00
C GLY A 269 19.35 -9.43 1.53
N LEU A 270 19.29 -9.78 0.23
CA LEU A 270 18.42 -10.85 -0.28
C LEU A 270 18.71 -12.21 0.38
N VAL A 271 19.98 -12.44 0.73
CA VAL A 271 20.45 -13.68 1.38
C VAL A 271 19.96 -13.78 2.83
N GLU A 272 19.74 -12.63 3.48
CA GLU A 272 19.31 -12.53 4.89
C GLU A 272 17.80 -12.73 5.05
N LYS A 273 17.05 -12.71 3.93
CA LYS A 273 15.61 -12.90 3.95
C LYS A 273 15.23 -14.31 4.38
N PRO A 274 14.07 -14.47 5.05
CA PRO A 274 13.47 -15.77 5.24
C PRO A 274 13.34 -16.52 3.90
N GLU A 275 13.90 -17.73 3.85
CA GLU A 275 13.88 -18.61 2.69
C GLU A 275 13.07 -19.86 3.03
N ILE A 276 12.05 -20.14 2.22
CA ILE A 276 11.29 -21.39 2.27
C ILE A 276 11.77 -22.27 1.13
N LEU A 277 12.34 -23.43 1.47
CA LEU A 277 12.82 -24.40 0.49
C LEU A 277 11.69 -25.27 -0.03
N ALA A 278 11.59 -25.40 -1.35
CA ALA A 278 10.60 -26.24 -2.01
C ALA A 278 11.29 -27.16 -3.03
N LEU A 279 11.22 -28.46 -2.80
CA LEU A 279 11.65 -29.48 -3.75
C LEU A 279 10.46 -29.80 -4.66
N ASN A 280 10.49 -29.30 -5.89
CA ASN A 280 9.38 -29.35 -6.83
C ASN A 280 9.48 -30.51 -7.83
N LYS A 281 8.36 -30.90 -8.45
CA LYS A 281 8.22 -32.04 -9.39
C LYS A 281 8.39 -33.42 -8.74
N VAL A 282 7.99 -33.56 -7.48
CA VAL A 282 8.07 -34.85 -6.78
C VAL A 282 7.20 -35.94 -7.43
N ASP A 283 6.20 -35.56 -8.22
CA ASP A 283 5.37 -36.48 -9.02
C ASP A 283 6.18 -37.33 -10.02
N ALA A 284 7.37 -36.89 -10.41
CA ALA A 284 8.25 -37.61 -11.31
C ALA A 284 9.15 -38.65 -10.61
N LEU A 285 9.13 -38.73 -9.27
CA LEU A 285 10.04 -39.58 -8.48
C LEU A 285 9.28 -40.57 -7.62
N ASN A 286 9.92 -41.71 -7.35
CA ASN A 286 9.45 -42.67 -6.36
C ASN A 286 9.80 -42.23 -4.92
N GLU A 287 9.24 -42.91 -3.92
CA GLU A 287 9.39 -42.53 -2.50
C GLU A 287 10.85 -42.52 -2.02
N ASP A 288 11.64 -43.52 -2.43
CA ASP A 288 13.05 -43.64 -2.03
C ASP A 288 13.88 -42.50 -2.63
N GLU A 289 13.63 -42.15 -3.90
CA GLU A 289 14.29 -41.05 -4.58
C GLU A 289 13.89 -39.69 -3.99
N ARG A 290 12.62 -39.51 -3.66
CA ARG A 290 12.11 -38.30 -2.98
C ARG A 290 12.85 -38.10 -1.66
N ALA A 291 12.92 -39.13 -0.82
CA ALA A 291 13.60 -39.07 0.47
C ALA A 291 15.11 -38.79 0.31
N HIS A 292 15.76 -39.45 -0.65
CA HIS A 292 17.18 -39.25 -0.92
C HIS A 292 17.49 -37.80 -1.36
N LYS A 293 16.73 -37.27 -2.33
CA LYS A 293 16.93 -35.91 -2.85
C LYS A 293 16.56 -34.83 -1.83
N ALA A 294 15.50 -35.05 -1.05
CA ALA A 294 15.12 -34.16 0.04
C ALA A 294 16.23 -34.05 1.09
N ARG A 295 16.81 -35.18 1.48
CA ARG A 295 17.90 -35.21 2.46
C ARG A 295 19.17 -34.57 1.92
N ALA A 296 19.52 -34.80 0.66
CA ALA A 296 20.66 -34.14 0.03
C ALA A 296 20.51 -32.60 0.00
N LEU A 297 19.28 -32.10 -0.21
CA LEU A 297 18.99 -30.67 -0.17
C LEU A 297 18.99 -30.14 1.27
N GLU A 298 18.43 -30.87 2.23
CA GLU A 298 18.45 -30.53 3.65
C GLU A 298 19.88 -30.45 4.20
N ASP A 299 20.74 -31.42 3.89
CA ASP A 299 22.14 -31.43 4.30
C ASP A 299 22.93 -30.23 3.72
N ALA A 300 22.53 -29.74 2.54
CA ALA A 300 23.17 -28.62 1.89
C ALA A 300 22.69 -27.27 2.41
N ALA A 301 21.39 -27.13 2.67
CA ALA A 301 20.74 -25.87 3.00
C ALA A 301 20.51 -25.67 4.51
N GLY A 302 20.59 -26.73 5.31
CA GLY A 302 20.36 -26.72 6.75
C GLY A 302 18.89 -26.63 7.16
N ALA A 303 17.96 -26.80 6.22
CA ALA A 303 16.52 -26.79 6.45
C ALA A 303 15.81 -27.83 5.58
N ALA A 304 14.80 -28.49 6.16
CA ALA A 304 14.02 -29.50 5.46
C ALA A 304 13.17 -28.85 4.34
N PRO A 305 13.26 -29.33 3.08
CA PRO A 305 12.47 -28.78 1.99
C PRO A 305 11.01 -29.27 2.05
N HIS A 306 10.09 -28.41 1.65
CA HIS A 306 8.73 -28.82 1.33
C HIS A 306 8.72 -29.63 0.03
N LEU A 307 8.20 -30.86 0.09
CA LEU A 307 7.97 -31.67 -1.10
C LEU A 307 6.72 -31.17 -1.81
N VAL A 308 6.87 -30.69 -3.05
CA VAL A 308 5.75 -30.13 -3.82
C VAL A 308 5.72 -30.62 -5.26
N SER A 309 4.52 -30.69 -5.80
CA SER A 309 4.29 -30.86 -7.23
C SER A 309 3.33 -29.77 -7.69
N ALA A 310 3.88 -28.77 -8.40
CA ALA A 310 3.08 -27.70 -8.97
C ALA A 310 2.01 -28.20 -9.97
N VAL A 311 2.24 -29.36 -10.61
CA VAL A 311 1.34 -29.93 -11.62
C VAL A 311 0.19 -30.69 -10.97
N SER A 312 0.47 -31.55 -9.97
CA SER A 312 -0.57 -32.34 -9.30
C SER A 312 -1.25 -31.59 -8.15
N GLY A 313 -0.63 -30.51 -7.64
CA GLY A 313 -1.06 -29.79 -6.44
C GLY A 313 -0.59 -30.41 -5.13
N GLU A 314 0.13 -31.53 -5.16
CA GLU A 314 0.70 -32.19 -3.98
C GLU A 314 1.60 -31.21 -3.20
N GLY A 315 1.40 -31.10 -1.89
CA GLY A 315 2.22 -30.29 -0.97
C GLY A 315 2.09 -28.76 -1.12
N VAL A 316 1.47 -28.26 -2.18
CA VAL A 316 1.35 -26.82 -2.46
C VAL A 316 0.61 -26.05 -1.34
N PRO A 317 -0.54 -26.51 -0.81
CA PRO A 317 -1.23 -25.79 0.27
C PRO A 317 -0.45 -25.74 1.59
N ALA A 318 0.47 -26.70 1.82
CA ALA A 318 1.34 -26.70 3.00
C ALA A 318 2.50 -25.71 2.81
N LEU A 319 3.09 -25.68 1.60
CA LEU A 319 4.11 -24.69 1.24
C LEU A 319 3.59 -23.25 1.38
N LEU A 320 2.37 -22.96 0.92
CA LEU A 320 1.81 -21.61 0.95
C LEU A 320 1.41 -21.11 2.35
N ARG A 321 1.33 -22.00 3.35
CA ARG A 321 0.99 -21.67 4.75
C ARG A 321 2.20 -21.64 5.68
N ALA A 322 3.37 -22.06 5.20
CA ALA A 322 4.63 -21.99 5.93
C ALA A 322 5.10 -20.54 6.04
#